data_AF-A0A352UB55-F1
#
_entry.id   AF-A0A352UB55-F1
#
_cell.length_a   1.000
_cell.length_b   1.000
_cell.length_c   1.000
_cell.angle_alpha   90.00
_cell.angle_beta   90.00
_cell.angle_gamma   90.00
#
_symmetry.space_group_name_H-M   'P 1'
#
loop_
_entity.id
_entity.type
_entity.pdbx_description
1 polymer ?
#
loop_
_entity_poly.entity_id
_entity_poly.type
_entity_poly.pdbx_seq_one_letter_code
_entity_poly.pdbx_strand_id
1 'polypeptide(L)'
;DLGPEYSVLPAHRLYNRNKFNLTGVERAEEVIRHHARRMAQILQRISNKPTGLESITRGIFERGKLIGGNLYMALSEMVAHVELLFDLGDLELNEDRQLVRTGHENYRQFIDELTA
;
A
#
# COMPACT_ATOMS: atom_id res chain seq x y z
N ASP A 1 -18.81 -5.72 -10.36
CA ASP A 1 -17.99 -4.92 -11.29
C ASP A 1 -18.90 -4.02 -12.12
N LEU A 2 -18.44 -2.83 -12.51
CA LEU A 2 -19.16 -1.89 -13.38
C LEU A 2 -19.00 -2.26 -14.87
N GLY A 3 -17.98 -3.01 -15.27
CA GLY A 3 -17.77 -3.46 -16.66
C GLY A 3 -16.88 -2.53 -17.52
N PRO A 4 -16.26 -3.05 -18.60
CA PRO A 4 -15.25 -2.34 -19.39
C PRO A 4 -15.78 -1.19 -20.25
N GLU A 5 -17.10 -1.05 -20.38
CA GLU A 5 -17.77 -0.01 -21.17
C GLU A 5 -17.76 1.37 -20.51
N TYR A 6 -17.44 1.43 -19.21
CA TYR A 6 -17.44 2.68 -18.46
C TYR A 6 -16.10 3.39 -18.50
N SER A 7 -16.15 4.67 -18.86
CA SER A 7 -15.05 5.60 -18.63
C SER A 7 -15.24 6.32 -17.30
N VAL A 8 -14.22 6.26 -16.44
CA VAL A 8 -14.15 6.96 -15.16
C VAL A 8 -13.47 8.32 -15.38
N LEU A 9 -14.12 9.37 -14.89
CA LEU A 9 -13.58 10.73 -14.89
C LEU A 9 -12.96 11.03 -13.51
N PRO A 10 -11.62 11.03 -13.37
CA PRO A 10 -11.00 11.21 -12.06
C PRO A 10 -11.13 12.65 -11.55
N ALA A 11 -11.41 12.81 -10.26
CA ALA A 11 -11.51 14.12 -9.61
C ALA A 11 -10.18 14.91 -9.64
N HIS A 12 -9.06 14.21 -9.72
CA HIS A 12 -7.73 14.81 -9.76
C HIS A 12 -7.07 14.53 -11.11
N ARG A 13 -6.53 15.60 -11.72
CA ARG A 13 -5.83 15.55 -13.01
C ARG A 13 -6.68 15.00 -14.17
N LEU A 14 -8.00 15.25 -14.18
CA LEU A 14 -8.87 14.93 -15.33
C LEU A 14 -8.30 15.46 -16.65
N TYR A 15 -7.74 16.67 -16.64
CA TYR A 15 -7.01 17.23 -17.77
C TYR A 15 -5.58 17.58 -17.34
N ASN A 16 -4.58 17.10 -18.06
CA ASN A 16 -3.17 17.39 -17.79
C ASN A 16 -2.35 17.28 -19.07
N ARG A 17 -1.33 18.14 -19.25
CA ARG A 17 -0.45 18.14 -20.44
C ARG A 17 -1.21 18.09 -21.77
N ASN A 18 -2.26 18.91 -21.87
CA ASN A 18 -3.15 19.02 -23.03
C ASN A 18 -3.89 17.72 -23.43
N LYS A 19 -4.17 16.84 -22.47
CA LYS A 19 -4.93 15.60 -22.68
C LYS A 19 -5.90 15.33 -21.53
N PHE A 20 -7.06 14.75 -21.85
CA PHE A 20 -7.95 14.17 -20.84
C PHE A 20 -7.41 12.81 -20.38
N ASN A 21 -7.35 12.59 -19.07
CA ASN A 21 -6.94 11.34 -18.43
C ASN A 21 -8.18 10.55 -18.03
N LEU A 22 -8.95 10.10 -19.02
CA LEU A 22 -10.03 9.14 -18.78
C LEU A 22 -9.39 7.78 -18.44
N THR A 23 -9.95 7.06 -17.48
CA THR A 23 -9.48 5.73 -17.06
C THR A 23 -10.64 4.75 -17.10
N GLY A 24 -10.42 3.48 -17.42
CA GLY A 24 -11.46 2.46 -17.26
C GLY A 24 -11.41 1.78 -15.90
N VAL A 25 -12.25 0.76 -15.72
CA VAL A 25 -12.35 -0.04 -14.49
C VAL A 25 -11.08 -0.85 -14.21
N GLU A 26 -10.25 -1.12 -15.22
CA GLU A 26 -8.95 -1.79 -15.08
C GLU A 26 -7.99 -1.04 -14.13
N ARG A 27 -8.19 0.28 -13.97
CA ARG A 27 -7.41 1.08 -13.03
C ARG A 27 -7.58 0.62 -11.59
N ALA A 28 -8.74 0.07 -11.21
CA ALA A 28 -8.96 -0.47 -9.87
C ALA A 28 -8.01 -1.64 -9.59
N GLU A 29 -7.89 -2.58 -10.54
CA GLU A 29 -6.98 -3.72 -10.43
C GLU A 29 -5.51 -3.28 -10.34
N GLU A 30 -5.11 -2.25 -11.11
CA GLU A 30 -3.77 -1.66 -10.99
C GLU A 30 -3.50 -1.07 -9.60
N VAL A 31 -4.48 -0.39 -9.01
CA VAL A 31 -4.39 0.19 -7.66
C VAL A 31 -4.26 -0.92 -6.62
N ILE A 32 -5.07 -1.97 -6.71
CA ILE A 32 -4.99 -3.13 -5.81
C ILE A 32 -3.61 -3.78 -5.90
N ARG A 33 -3.12 -4.06 -7.12
CA ARG A 33 -1.78 -4.62 -7.34
C ARG A 33 -0.66 -3.73 -6.82
N HIS A 34 -0.82 -2.40 -6.91
CA HIS A 34 0.14 -1.46 -6.34
C HIS A 34 0.24 -1.61 -4.81
N HIS A 35 -0.89 -1.71 -4.12
CA HIS A 35 -0.93 -1.92 -2.68
C HIS A 35 -0.42 -3.32 -2.27
N ALA A 36 -0.70 -4.36 -3.06
CA ALA A 36 -0.13 -5.69 -2.83
C ALA A 36 1.41 -5.69 -2.84
N ARG A 37 2.00 -5.00 -3.83
CA ARG A 37 3.46 -4.81 -3.89
C ARG A 37 3.98 -4.04 -2.68
N ARG A 38 3.22 -3.06 -2.18
CA ARG A 38 3.59 -2.30 -0.99
C ARG A 38 3.61 -3.17 0.26
N MET A 39 2.61 -4.02 0.45
CA MET A 39 2.56 -4.98 1.56
C MET A 39 3.74 -5.95 1.51
N ALA A 40 4.07 -6.48 0.33
CA ALA A 40 5.27 -7.31 0.15
C ALA A 40 6.56 -6.58 0.55
N GLN A 41 6.72 -5.30 0.19
CA GLN A 41 7.87 -4.48 0.57
C GLN A 41 7.94 -4.21 2.07
N ILE A 42 6.79 -4.02 2.73
CA ILE A 42 6.70 -3.87 4.19
C ILE A 42 7.23 -5.13 4.86
N LEU A 43 6.66 -6.28 4.51
CA LEU A 43 7.08 -7.58 5.04
C LEU A 43 8.56 -7.85 4.76
N GLN A 44 9.09 -7.51 3.58
CA GLN A 44 10.51 -7.70 3.29
C GLN A 44 11.43 -6.85 4.17
N ARG A 45 10.98 -5.67 4.60
CA ARG A 45 11.78 -4.71 5.39
C ARG A 45 11.69 -4.93 6.89
N ILE A 46 10.63 -5.57 7.36
CA ILE A 46 10.55 -6.03 8.74
C ILE A 46 11.52 -7.21 8.89
N SER A 47 12.63 -6.93 9.58
CA SER A 47 13.69 -7.90 9.88
C SER A 47 13.66 -8.26 11.37
N ASN A 48 14.53 -9.19 11.79
CA ASN A 48 14.69 -9.56 13.21
C ASN A 48 15.29 -8.43 14.09
N LYS A 49 15.44 -7.22 13.58
CA LYS A 49 15.87 -6.05 14.37
C LYS A 49 14.66 -5.16 14.66
N PRO A 50 14.59 -4.57 15.87
CA PRO A 50 13.62 -3.53 16.20
C PRO A 50 13.52 -2.47 15.09
N THR A 51 12.43 -2.49 14.33
CA THR A 51 12.25 -1.56 13.20
C THR A 51 10.96 -0.79 13.40
N GLY A 52 11.09 0.49 13.76
CA GLY A 52 9.94 1.39 13.88
C GLY A 52 9.30 1.71 12.52
N LEU A 53 8.01 2.02 12.52
CA LEU A 53 7.22 2.30 11.31
C LEU A 53 7.81 3.44 10.46
N GLU A 54 8.38 4.46 11.09
CA GLU A 54 9.05 5.56 10.38
C GLU A 54 10.25 5.07 9.57
N SER A 55 11.05 4.16 10.14
CA SER A 55 12.22 3.57 9.45
C SER A 55 11.80 2.78 8.21
N ILE A 56 10.72 1.99 8.33
CA ILE A 56 10.13 1.24 7.22
C ILE A 56 9.64 2.20 6.13
N THR A 57 8.88 3.22 6.52
CA THR A 57 8.36 4.27 5.62
C THR A 57 9.50 4.93 4.85
N ARG A 58 10.56 5.38 5.53
CA ARG A 58 11.73 5.98 4.87
C ARG A 58 12.50 5.03 3.97
N GLY A 59 12.43 3.73 4.25
CA GLY A 59 13.01 2.70 3.38
C GLY A 59 12.24 2.52 2.08
N ILE A 60 10.91 2.64 2.12
CA ILE A 60 10.01 2.39 0.98
C ILE A 60 9.91 3.61 0.05
N PHE A 61 9.78 4.80 0.61
CA PHE A 61 9.57 6.02 -0.17
C PHE A 61 10.90 6.72 -0.50
N GLU A 62 11.03 7.25 -1.71
CA GLU A 62 12.20 8.04 -2.12
C GLU A 62 12.37 9.27 -1.21
N ARG A 63 13.62 9.62 -0.86
CA ARG A 63 13.94 10.73 0.07
C ARG A 63 13.29 12.07 -0.32
N GLY A 64 13.27 12.40 -1.61
CA GLY A 64 12.66 13.65 -2.11
C GLY A 64 11.13 13.70 -1.97
N LYS A 65 10.47 12.54 -1.83
CA LYS A 65 9.01 12.45 -1.66
C LYS A 65 8.57 12.67 -0.21
N LEU A 66 9.48 12.65 0.76
CA LEU A 66 9.18 12.73 2.19
C LEU A 66 9.40 14.12 2.82
N ILE A 67 9.59 15.16 2.00
CA ILE A 67 9.85 16.53 2.49
C ILE A 67 8.54 17.17 2.97
N GLY A 68 8.57 17.84 4.13
CA GLY A 68 7.41 18.56 4.68
C GLY A 68 6.29 17.61 5.11
N GLY A 69 5.04 17.99 4.83
CA GLY A 69 3.84 17.21 5.21
C GLY A 69 3.71 15.84 4.53
N ASN A 70 4.50 15.57 3.48
CA ASN A 70 4.43 14.31 2.75
C ASN A 70 4.88 13.10 3.57
N LEU A 71 5.75 13.30 4.58
CA LEU A 71 6.11 12.22 5.49
C LEU A 71 4.90 11.74 6.30
N TYR A 72 4.05 12.67 6.76
CA TYR A 72 2.84 12.32 7.51
C TYR A 72 1.85 11.55 6.63
N MET A 73 1.66 11.98 5.37
CA MET A 73 0.83 11.25 4.40
C MET A 73 1.37 9.83 4.15
N ALA A 74 2.68 9.69 3.95
CA ALA A 74 3.32 8.40 3.77
C ALA A 74 3.17 7.51 5.00
N LEU A 75 3.31 8.06 6.21
CA LEU A 75 3.08 7.33 7.45
C LEU A 75 1.62 6.86 7.58
N SER A 76 0.66 7.71 7.24
CA SER A 76 -0.77 7.35 7.28
C SER A 76 -1.09 6.19 6.32
N GLU A 77 -0.54 6.21 5.10
CA GLU A 77 -0.68 5.10 4.13
C GLU A 77 -0.05 3.81 4.68
N MET A 78 1.10 3.93 5.34
CA MET A 78 1.81 2.81 5.93
C MET A 78 1.09 2.21 7.13
N VAL A 79 0.43 3.02 7.96
CA VAL A 79 -0.43 2.54 9.06
C VAL A 79 -1.56 1.68 8.50
N ALA A 80 -2.28 2.14 7.47
CA ALA A 80 -3.38 1.37 6.87
C ALA A 80 -2.92 0.00 6.33
N HIS A 81 -1.71 -0.07 5.75
CA HIS A 81 -1.14 -1.34 5.33
C HIS A 81 -0.79 -2.26 6.48
N VAL A 82 -0.20 -1.71 7.55
CA VAL A 82 0.18 -2.49 8.72
C VAL A 82 -1.06 -3.01 9.45
N GLU A 83 -2.12 -2.21 9.58
CA GLU A 83 -3.41 -2.62 10.15
C GLU A 83 -4.00 -3.82 9.39
N LEU A 84 -4.06 -3.76 8.06
CA LEU A 84 -4.52 -4.89 7.26
C LEU A 84 -3.66 -6.14 7.45
N LEU A 85 -2.33 -5.98 7.50
CA LEU A 85 -1.42 -7.12 7.73
C LEU A 85 -1.56 -7.72 9.13
N PHE A 86 -1.94 -6.93 10.14
CA PHE A 86 -2.30 -7.44 11.46
C PHE A 86 -3.61 -8.23 11.41
N ASP A 87 -4.65 -7.68 10.79
CA ASP A 87 -5.96 -8.32 10.67
C ASP A 87 -5.87 -9.66 9.92
N LEU A 88 -4.97 -9.75 8.93
CA LEU A 88 -4.71 -10.96 8.16
C LEU A 88 -3.73 -11.93 8.86
N GLY A 89 -3.12 -11.55 9.99
CA GLY A 89 -2.17 -12.39 10.73
C GLY A 89 -0.81 -12.56 10.06
N ASP A 90 -0.42 -11.63 9.19
CA ASP A 90 0.91 -11.56 8.56
C ASP A 90 1.93 -10.84 9.45
N LEU A 91 1.43 -9.97 10.34
CA LEU A 91 2.20 -9.23 11.34
C LEU A 91 1.66 -9.42 12.74
N GLU A 92 2.56 -9.31 13.72
CA GLU A 92 2.25 -9.28 15.14
C GLU A 92 3.15 -8.27 15.88
N LEU A 93 2.80 -7.95 17.12
CA LEU A 93 3.66 -7.21 18.04
C LEU A 93 4.31 -8.17 19.00
N ASN A 94 5.64 -8.09 19.13
CA ASN A 94 6.34 -8.77 20.22
C ASN A 94 6.13 -8.05 21.57
N GLU A 95 6.69 -8.62 22.64
CA GLU A 95 6.64 -8.06 24.00
C GLU A 95 7.17 -6.62 24.08
N ASP A 96 8.14 -6.27 23.22
CA ASP A 96 8.74 -4.93 23.10
C ASP A 96 7.94 -3.97 22.21
N ARG A 97 6.73 -4.34 21.78
CA ARG A 97 5.86 -3.57 20.86
C ARG A 97 6.51 -3.26 19.51
N GLN A 98 7.34 -4.17 19.02
CA GLN A 98 7.96 -4.08 17.71
C GLN A 98 7.20 -4.94 16.72
N LEU A 99 7.14 -4.48 15.47
CA LEU A 99 6.56 -5.24 14.38
C LEU A 99 7.41 -6.47 14.09
N VAL A 100 6.78 -7.64 14.13
CA VAL A 100 7.38 -8.93 13.79
C VAL A 100 6.53 -9.63 12.75
N ARG A 101 7.18 -10.35 11.84
CA ARG A 101 6.50 -11.18 10.85
C ARG A 101 6.15 -12.53 11.46
N THR A 102 4.94 -12.99 11.22
CA THR A 102 4.50 -14.34 11.61
C THR A 102 5.04 -15.42 10.66
N GLY A 103 5.43 -15.03 9.44
CA GLY A 103 5.83 -15.93 8.36
C GLY A 103 4.69 -16.24 7.38
N HIS A 104 3.45 -15.84 7.69
CA HIS A 104 2.34 -15.90 6.76
C HIS A 104 2.43 -14.83 5.66
N GLU A 105 1.71 -15.08 4.56
CA GLU A 105 1.53 -14.13 3.45
C GLU A 105 0.07 -14.12 2.98
N ASN A 106 -0.85 -14.10 3.95
CA ASN A 106 -2.31 -14.14 3.75
C ASN A 106 -2.82 -12.95 2.94
N TYR A 107 -2.12 -11.81 2.92
CA TYR A 107 -2.40 -10.69 2.02
C TYR A 107 -2.46 -11.10 0.55
N ARG A 108 -1.73 -12.15 0.12
CA ARG A 108 -1.76 -12.59 -1.28
C ARG A 108 -3.12 -13.15 -1.65
N GLN A 109 -3.63 -14.08 -0.84
CA GLN A 109 -4.96 -14.65 -1.03
C GLN A 109 -6.04 -13.56 -0.94
N PHE A 110 -5.95 -12.67 0.06
CA PHE A 110 -6.89 -11.55 0.20
C PHE A 110 -6.94 -10.66 -1.06
N ILE A 111 -5.77 -10.36 -1.65
CA ILE A 111 -5.69 -9.57 -2.88
C ILE A 111 -6.25 -10.33 -4.08
N ASP A 112 -5.93 -11.63 -4.21
CA ASP A 112 -6.43 -12.46 -5.30
C ASP A 112 -7.97 -12.51 -5.28
N GLU A 113 -8.57 -12.67 -4.09
CA GLU A 113 -10.03 -12.65 -3.89
C GLU A 113 -10.69 -11.30 -4.25
N LEU A 114 -9.98 -10.18 -4.11
CA LEU A 114 -10.46 -8.85 -4.52
C LEU A 114 -10.40 -8.62 -6.04
N THR A 115 -9.61 -9.42 -6.76
CA THR A 115 -9.37 -9.28 -8.20
C THR A 115 -9.95 -10.42 -9.04
N ALA A 116 -10.56 -11.41 -8.40
CA ALA A 116 -11.29 -12.52 -9.02
C ALA A 116 -12.66 -12.08 -9.55
#